data_AF-A0A0B5I2L1-F1
#
_entry.id   AF-A0A0B5I2L1-F1
#
_cell.length_a   1.000
_cell.length_b   1.000
_cell.length_c   1.000
_cell.angle_alpha   90.00
_cell.angle_beta   90.00
_cell.angle_gamma   90.00
#
_symmetry.space_group_name_H-M   'P 1'
#
loop_
_entity.id
_entity.type
_entity.pdbx_description
1 polymer ?
#
loop_
_entity_poly.entity_id
_entity_poly.type
_entity_poly.pdbx_seq_one_letter_code
_entity_poly.pdbx_strand_id
1 'polypeptide(L)'
;MNASMSLVHVPGGPLLLPADEVTLLLRQLASRWLESADDYDSGLEPETVEALVCSLTEVADRIDAECIALLPLSGGGEDGFDGR
;
A
#
# COMPACT_ATOMS: atom_id res chain seq x y z
N MET A 1 -15.93 2.19 15.15
CA MET A 1 -15.46 0.81 15.42
C MET A 1 -14.74 0.35 14.17
N ASN A 2 -13.41 0.33 14.20
CA ASN A 2 -12.60 -0.09 13.06
C ASN A 2 -12.37 -1.59 13.25
N ALA A 3 -13.16 -2.41 12.55
CA ALA A 3 -13.03 -3.86 12.63
C ALA A 3 -11.77 -4.28 11.87
N SER A 4 -10.80 -4.85 12.57
CA SER A 4 -9.61 -5.47 11.97
C SER A 4 -9.97 -6.89 11.53
N MET A 5 -10.04 -7.14 10.23
CA MET A 5 -10.27 -8.49 9.69
C MET A 5 -8.92 -9.14 9.36
N SER A 6 -8.62 -10.28 9.99
CA SER A 6 -7.43 -11.06 9.69
C SER A 6 -7.65 -11.83 8.39
N LEU A 7 -6.92 -11.46 7.33
CA LEU A 7 -7.01 -12.10 6.01
C LEU A 7 -6.49 -13.55 6.02
N VAL A 8 -5.61 -13.90 6.96
CA VAL A 8 -5.03 -15.24 7.10
C VAL A 8 -4.83 -15.55 8.59
N HIS A 9 -5.43 -16.64 9.08
CA HIS A 9 -5.25 -17.11 10.45
C HIS A 9 -3.99 -18.00 10.51
N VAL A 10 -2.88 -17.47 11.01
CA VAL A 10 -1.63 -18.22 11.16
C VAL A 10 -1.50 -18.70 12.60
N PRO A 11 -1.16 -19.98 12.86
CA PRO A 11 -0.86 -20.46 14.20
C PRO A 11 0.35 -19.68 14.74
N GLY A 12 0.12 -18.70 15.63
CA GLY A 12 1.18 -17.85 16.20
C GLY A 12 0.88 -16.34 16.21
N GLY A 13 -0.19 -15.87 15.56
CA GLY A 13 -0.56 -14.46 15.52
C GLY A 13 -0.85 -13.97 14.09
N PRO A 14 -1.15 -12.68 13.90
CA PRO A 14 -1.37 -12.14 12.56
C PRO A 14 -0.10 -12.27 11.71
N LEU A 15 -0.26 -12.64 10.44
CA LEU A 15 0.84 -12.57 9.46
C LEU A 15 1.27 -11.11 9.31
N LEU A 16 2.51 -10.81 9.70
CA LEU A 16 3.11 -9.49 9.49
C LEU A 16 3.87 -9.53 8.17
N LEU A 17 3.39 -8.77 7.19
CA LEU A 17 4.08 -8.54 5.93
C LEU A 17 4.68 -7.13 5.94
N PRO A 18 5.90 -6.93 5.39
CA PRO A 18 6.43 -5.60 5.16
C PRO A 18 5.47 -4.78 4.30
N ALA A 19 5.25 -3.52 4.68
CA ALA A 19 4.32 -2.65 3.97
C ALA A 19 4.74 -2.43 2.51
N ASP A 20 6.05 -2.31 2.26
CA ASP A 20 6.61 -2.16 0.93
C ASP A 20 6.37 -3.39 0.04
N GLU A 21 6.41 -4.60 0.61
CA GLU A 21 6.07 -5.82 -0.12
C GLU A 21 4.58 -5.84 -0.50
N VAL A 22 3.70 -5.42 0.42
CA VAL A 22 2.25 -5.35 0.17
C VAL A 22 1.93 -4.30 -0.90
N THR A 23 2.49 -3.10 -0.82
CA THR A 23 2.24 -2.04 -1.81
C THR A 23 2.82 -2.40 -3.18
N LEU A 24 3.98 -3.08 -3.22
CA LEU A 24 4.53 -3.62 -4.45
C LEU A 24 3.60 -4.65 -5.10
N LEU A 25 3.04 -5.59 -4.33
CA LEU A 25 2.09 -6.59 -4.84
C LEU A 25 0.82 -5.95 -5.40
N LEU A 26 0.27 -4.96 -4.70
CA LEU A 26 -0.92 -4.22 -5.16
C LEU A 26 -0.65 -3.50 -6.48
N ARG A 27 0.49 -2.81 -6.60
CA ARG A 27 0.90 -2.10 -7.83
C ARG A 27 1.14 -3.08 -8.97
N GLN A 28 1.80 -4.21 -8.73
CA GLN A 28 2.00 -5.25 -9.74
C GLN A 28 0.68 -5.88 -10.20
N LEU A 29 -0.26 -6.11 -9.27
CA LEU A 29 -1.58 -6.63 -9.61
C LEU A 29 -2.33 -5.64 -10.51
N ALA A 30 -2.28 -4.35 -10.18
CA ALA A 30 -2.87 -3.30 -11.00
C ALA A 30 -2.27 -3.26 -12.42
N SER A 31 -0.95 -3.30 -12.55
CA SER A 31 -0.28 -3.35 -13.87
C SER A 31 -0.71 -4.57 -14.69
N ARG A 32 -0.80 -5.76 -14.07
CA ARG A 32 -1.22 -6.98 -14.77
C ARG A 32 -2.67 -6.93 -15.24
N TRP A 33 -3.56 -6.30 -14.46
CA TRP A 33 -4.94 -6.10 -14.89
C TRP A 33 -5.02 -5.17 -16.12
N LEU A 34 -4.24 -4.09 -16.12
CA LEU A 34 -4.15 -3.20 -17.27
C LEU A 34 -3.64 -3.94 -18.52
N GLU A 35 -2.54 -4.70 -18.38
CA GLU A 35 -1.99 -5.53 -19.46
C GLU A 35 -3.01 -6.55 -19.98
N SER A 36 -3.81 -7.14 -19.09
CA SER A 36 -4.84 -8.10 -19.48
C SER A 36 -6.01 -7.46 -20.22
N ALA A 37 -6.34 -6.20 -19.94
CA ALA A 37 -7.41 -5.49 -20.64
C ALA A 37 -7.01 -5.08 -22.06
N ASP A 38 -5.72 -4.86 -22.30
CA ASP A 38 -5.17 -4.57 -23.63
C ASP A 38 -5.19 -5.80 -24.55
N ASP A 39 -5.41 -7.02 -24.02
CA ASP A 39 -5.60 -8.22 -24.83
C ASP A 39 -7.00 -8.22 -25.48
N TYR A 40 -7.02 -8.34 -26.81
CA TYR A 40 -8.20 -8.17 -27.66
C TYR A 40 -9.31 -9.21 -27.38
N ASP A 41 -8.98 -10.34 -26.73
CA ASP A 41 -9.91 -11.43 -26.39
C ASP A 41 -10.16 -11.55 -24.88
N SER A 42 -9.76 -10.55 -24.09
CA SER A 42 -9.88 -10.62 -22.63
C SER A 42 -11.33 -10.65 -22.14
N GLY A 43 -12.27 -10.13 -22.93
CA GLY A 43 -13.67 -9.95 -22.53
C GLY A 43 -13.85 -9.00 -21.33
N LEU A 44 -12.78 -8.29 -20.94
CA LEU A 44 -12.80 -7.35 -19.84
C LEU A 44 -13.32 -6.01 -20.33
N GLU A 45 -14.21 -5.41 -19.55
CA GLU A 45 -14.70 -4.07 -19.81
C GLU A 45 -13.65 -3.05 -19.34
N PRO A 46 -13.13 -2.18 -20.24
CA PRO A 46 -12.00 -1.30 -19.92
C PRO A 46 -12.25 -0.36 -18.73
N GLU A 47 -13.44 0.25 -18.61
CA GLU A 47 -13.75 1.19 -17.53
C GLU A 47 -13.74 0.48 -16.16
N THR A 48 -14.19 -0.78 -16.12
CA THR A 48 -14.16 -1.63 -14.94
C THR A 48 -12.74 -1.97 -14.52
N VAL A 49 -11.86 -2.27 -15.49
CA VAL A 49 -10.43 -2.52 -15.19
C VAL A 49 -9.76 -1.24 -14.70
N GLU A 50 -10.02 -0.09 -15.32
CA GLU A 50 -9.50 1.19 -14.86
C GLU A 50 -9.93 1.52 -13.43
N ALA A 51 -11.21 1.29 -13.09
CA ALA A 51 -11.72 1.48 -11.75
C ALA A 51 -11.04 0.56 -10.71
N LEU A 52 -10.78 -0.70 -11.09
CA LEU A 52 -10.05 -1.65 -10.26
C LEU A 52 -8.60 -1.21 -10.05
N VAL A 53 -7.90 -0.83 -11.12
CA VAL A 53 -6.52 -0.34 -11.08
C VAL A 53 -6.40 0.91 -10.19
N CYS A 54 -7.33 1.85 -10.31
CA CYS A 54 -7.40 3.02 -9.44
C CYS A 54 -7.55 2.61 -7.98
N SER A 55 -8.49 1.71 -7.67
CA SER A 55 -8.75 1.25 -6.30
C SER A 55 -7.54 0.57 -5.67
N LEU A 56 -6.83 -0.29 -6.43
CA LEU A 56 -5.62 -0.96 -5.96
C LEU A 56 -4.49 0.03 -5.67
N THR A 57 -4.33 1.03 -6.54
CA THR A 57 -3.32 2.08 -6.39
C THR A 57 -3.62 2.95 -5.18
N GLU A 58 -4.87 3.34 -4.95
CA GLU A 58 -5.27 4.14 -3.80
C GLU A 58 -4.99 3.42 -2.47
N VAL A 59 -5.23 2.10 -2.42
CA VAL A 59 -4.90 1.30 -1.24
C VAL A 59 -3.40 1.28 -1.00
N ALA A 60 -2.59 1.11 -2.05
CA ALA A 60 -1.14 1.14 -1.94
C ALA A 60 -0.63 2.50 -1.45
N ASP A 61 -1.14 3.59 -2.03
CA ASP A 61 -0.75 4.97 -1.66
C ASP A 61 -1.11 5.29 -0.20
N ARG A 62 -2.27 4.81 0.29
CA ARG A 62 -2.67 4.97 1.69
C ARG A 62 -1.73 4.24 2.65
N ILE A 63 -1.32 3.02 2.30
CA ILE A 63 -0.36 2.26 3.11
C ILE A 63 0.98 3.00 3.16
N ASP A 64 1.48 3.46 2.00
CA ASP A 64 2.72 4.23 1.92
C ASP A 64 2.65 5.51 2.78
N ALA A 65 1.54 6.25 2.73
CA ALA A 65 1.33 7.46 3.52
C ALA A 65 1.35 7.20 5.03
N GLU A 66 0.67 6.15 5.50
CA GLU A 66 0.68 5.76 6.91
C GLU A 66 2.07 5.30 7.36
N CYS A 67 2.81 4.57 6.52
CA CYS A 67 4.18 4.18 6.83
C CYS A 67 5.13 5.38 6.90
N ILE A 68 5.02 6.34 5.99
CA ILE A 68 5.79 7.59 6.01
C ILE A 68 5.47 8.40 7.27
N ALA A 69 4.20 8.50 7.66
CA ALA A 69 3.78 9.21 8.86
C ALA A 69 4.37 8.62 10.16
N LEU A 70 4.72 7.33 10.14
CA LEU A 70 5.35 6.62 11.25
C LEU A 70 6.88 6.69 11.23
N LEU A 71 7.50 7.18 10.15
CA LEU A 71 8.95 7.36 10.12
C LEU A 71 9.33 8.42 11.16
N PRO A 72 10.28 8.13 12.07
CA PRO A 72 10.75 9.14 13.00
C PRO A 72 11.33 10.30 12.18
N LEU A 73 10.86 11.51 12.46
CA LEU A 73 11.44 12.75 11.95
C LEU A 73 12.88 12.85 12.46
N SER A 74 13.81 12.23 11.75
CA SER A 74 15.23 12.36 12.04
C SER A 74 15.68 13.74 11.56
N GLY A 75 15.49 14.78 12.38
CA GLY A 75 15.97 16.14 12.06
C GLY A 75 15.36 17.26 12.90
N GLY A 76 15.90 17.47 14.10
CA GLY A 76 15.60 18.63 14.94
C GLY A 76 16.33 18.65 16.29
N GLY A 77 17.56 18.10 16.34
CA GLY A 77 18.45 18.30 17.48
C GLY A 77 19.05 19.69 17.40
N GLU A 78 18.38 20.69 17.98
CA GLU A 78 19.04 21.92 18.42
C GLU A 78 19.27 21.76 19.93
N ASP A 79 20.37 21.10 20.25
CA ASP A 79 20.94 21.08 21.60
C ASP A 79 21.20 22.52 22.06
N GLY A 80 20.79 22.79 23.29
CA GLY A 80 20.80 24.13 23.88
C GLY A 80 22.16 24.82 23.83
N PHE A 81 22.15 26.08 23.41
CA PHE A 81 23.24 27.00 23.64
C PHE A 81 23.14 27.55 25.08
N ASP A 82 23.82 26.89 26.02
CA ASP A 82 24.17 27.49 27.31
C ASP A 82 25.46 28.30 27.13
N GLY A 83 25.32 29.62 27.07
CA GLY A 83 26.41 30.57 26.95
C GLY A 83 26.27 31.65 28.01
N ARG A 84 26.80 31.35 29.19
CA ARG A 84 27.08 32.28 30.28
C ARG A 84 28.09 33.37 29.88
#